data_AF-A0A951CJM1-F1
#
_entry.id   AF-A0A951CJM1-F1
#
_cell.length_a   1.000
_cell.length_b   1.000
_cell.length_c   1.000
_cell.angle_alpha   90.00
_cell.angle_beta   90.00
_cell.angle_gamma   90.00
#
_symmetry.space_group_name_H-M   'P 1'
#
loop_
_entity.id
_entity.type
_entity.pdbx_description
1 polymer ?
#
loop_
_entity_poly.entity_id
_entity_poly.type
_entity_poly.pdbx_seq_one_letter_code
_entity_poly.pdbx_strand_id
1 'polypeptide(L)' 'MPRQLFPQLYAHLGASGVAWTPVFREKRSTSGEKIKYTIIDEREALDINTPLDLDIAEFLMLKRLKEKS' A
#
# COMPACT_ATOMS: atom_id res chain seq x y z
N MET A 1 10.20 -8.23 25.05
CA MET A 1 9.22 -7.13 25.25
C MET A 1 7.93 -7.46 24.50
N PRO A 2 6.76 -7.15 25.07
CA PRO A 2 5.48 -7.25 24.35
C PRO A 2 5.47 -6.38 23.09
N ARG A 3 4.92 -6.89 21.99
CA ARG A 3 4.86 -6.16 20.69
C ARG A 3 4.12 -4.82 20.78
N GLN A 4 3.15 -4.71 21.70
CA GLN A 4 2.32 -3.51 21.84
C GLN A 4 3.06 -2.32 22.47
N LEU A 5 4.25 -2.55 23.05
CA LEU A 5 5.08 -1.47 23.60
C LEU A 5 5.92 -0.76 22.54
N PHE A 6 6.01 -1.31 21.33
CA PHE A 6 6.75 -0.69 20.24
C PHE A 6 5.87 0.33 19.50
N PRO A 7 6.47 1.36 18.88
CA PRO A 7 5.75 2.26 18.01
C PRO A 7 5.04 1.50 16.88
N GLN A 8 3.89 2.02 16.46
CA GLN A 8 3.20 1.50 15.29
C GLN A 8 4.11 1.60 14.06
N LEU A 9 4.25 0.48 13.35
CA LEU A 9 4.99 0.41 12.10
C LEU A 9 4.00 0.30 10.93
N TYR A 10 4.43 0.83 9.79
CA TYR A 10 3.67 0.81 8.54
C TYR A 10 4.56 0.30 7.42
N ALA A 11 3.98 -0.45 6.49
CA ALA A 11 4.64 -0.89 5.26
C ALA A 11 4.32 0.07 4.12
N HIS A 12 5.31 0.37 3.27
CA HIS A 12 5.11 1.15 2.05
C HIS A 12 4.72 0.20 0.90
N LEU A 13 3.53 0.39 0.33
CA LEU A 13 2.90 -0.60 -0.56
C LEU A 13 3.04 -0.31 -2.06
N GLY A 14 3.59 0.84 -2.46
CA GLY A 14 3.72 1.20 -3.88
C GLY A 14 2.39 1.45 -4.63
N ALA A 15 1.23 1.19 -4.01
CA ALA A 15 -0.09 1.32 -4.61
C ALA A 15 -0.46 2.75 -5.05
N SER A 16 0.11 3.78 -4.42
CA SER A 16 -0.09 5.18 -4.80
C SER A 16 1.14 6.01 -4.45
N GLY A 17 1.56 6.86 -5.39
CA GLY A 17 2.67 7.80 -5.21
C GLY A 17 2.35 9.14 -5.87
N VAL A 18 2.31 10.21 -5.09
CA VAL A 18 2.09 11.56 -5.57
C VAL A 18 3.22 12.44 -5.06
N ALA A 19 3.93 13.10 -5.96
CA ALA A 19 4.92 14.10 -5.61
C ALA A 19 4.89 15.27 -6.61
N TRP A 20 5.37 16.42 -6.18
CA TRP A 20 5.51 17.59 -7.05
C TRP A 20 6.55 17.33 -8.14
N THR A 21 6.31 17.85 -9.34
CA THR A 21 7.21 17.68 -10.50
C THR A 21 8.69 17.97 -10.22
N PRO A 22 9.07 19.02 -9.45
CA PRO A 22 10.47 19.26 -9.08
C PRO A 22 11.13 18.13 -8.29
N VAL A 23 10.37 17.37 -7.48
CA VAL A 23 10.91 16.23 -6.71
C VAL A 23 11.49 15.18 -7.65
N PHE A 24 10.80 14.92 -8.75
CA PHE A 24 11.30 14.00 -9.77
C PHE A 24 12.41 14.63 -10.63
N ARG A 25 12.19 15.85 -11.13
CA ARG A 25 13.05 16.43 -12.18
C ARG A 25 14.36 16.99 -11.66
N GLU A 26 14.33 17.65 -10.51
CA GLU A 26 15.49 18.34 -9.94
C GLU A 26 16.18 17.45 -8.91
N LYS A 27 15.39 16.85 -8.00
CA LYS A 27 15.92 16.03 -6.90
C LYS A 27 16.16 14.58 -7.28
N ARG A 28 15.68 14.12 -8.45
CA ARG A 28 15.76 12.72 -8.90
C ARG A 28 15.26 11.74 -7.84
N SER A 29 14.19 12.12 -7.14
CA SER A 29 13.63 11.41 -5.99
C SER A 29 12.13 11.19 -6.17
N THR A 30 11.57 10.24 -5.42
CA THR A 30 10.12 10.07 -5.21
C THR A 30 9.67 10.64 -3.87
N SER A 31 10.62 11.06 -3.03
CA SER A 31 10.40 11.55 -1.68
C SER A 31 10.81 13.02 -1.57
N GLY A 32 9.85 13.87 -1.22
CA GLY A 32 10.08 15.27 -0.90
C GLY A 32 10.49 15.50 0.56
N GLU A 33 10.70 16.75 0.93
CA GLU A 33 11.04 17.14 2.32
C GLU A 33 9.88 16.92 3.31
N LYS A 34 8.65 16.90 2.80
CA LYS A 34 7.44 16.57 3.56
C LYS A 34 6.79 15.35 2.92
N ILE A 35 6.46 14.37 3.75
CA ILE A 35 5.83 13.12 3.35
C ILE A 35 4.50 13.01 4.09
N LYS A 36 3.45 12.58 3.38
CA LYS A 36 2.15 12.24 3.94
C LYS A 36 1.78 10.84 3.47
N TYR A 37 1.21 10.06 4.38
CA TYR A 37 0.80 8.67 4.10
C TYR A 37 -0.71 8.57 4.00
N THR A 38 -1.16 7.70 3.10
CA THR A 38 -2.53 7.19 3.06
C THR A 38 -2.49 5.76 3.60
N ILE A 39 -3.29 5.49 4.63
CA ILE A 39 -3.36 4.17 5.25
C ILE A 39 -4.40 3.34 4.48
N ILE A 40 -4.03 2.10 4.15
CA ILE A 40 -4.86 1.13 3.45
C ILE A 40 -5.04 -0.09 4.38
N ASP A 41 -6.23 -0.69 4.39
CA ASP A 41 -6.47 -1.94 5.11
C ASP A 41 -5.63 -3.06 4.49
N GLU A 42 -5.05 -3.93 5.30
CA GLU A 42 -4.18 -5.02 4.83
C GLU A 42 -4.84 -5.89 3.75
N ARG A 43 -6.17 -6.07 3.81
CA ARG A 43 -6.92 -6.84 2.80
C ARG A 43 -6.96 -6.14 1.44
N GLU A 44 -6.74 -4.83 1.39
CA GLU A 44 -6.68 -4.03 0.16
C GLU A 44 -5.23 -3.74 -0.28
N ALA A 45 -4.25 -4.17 0.51
CA ALA A 45 -2.83 -3.90 0.33
C ALA A 45 -2.08 -4.99 -0.47
N LEU A 46 -2.80 -5.84 -1.21
CA LEU A 46 -2.19 -6.95 -1.94
C LEU A 46 -1.39 -6.44 -3.15
N ASP A 47 -0.15 -6.91 -3.28
CA ASP A 47 0.73 -6.65 -4.40
C ASP A 47 0.98 -7.95 -5.18
N ILE A 48 0.88 -7.89 -6.51
CA ILE A 48 0.89 -9.09 -7.35
C ILE A 48 2.30 -9.33 -7.87
N ASN A 49 3.00 -10.28 -7.27
CA ASN A 49 4.38 -10.63 -7.62
C ASN A 49 4.48 -12.02 -8.26
N THR A 50 3.53 -12.90 -7.93
CA THR A 50 3.45 -14.29 -8.37
C THR A 50 2.04 -14.61 -8.87
N PRO A 51 1.85 -15.70 -9.66
CA PRO A 51 0.52 -16.13 -10.09
C PRO A 51 -0.44 -16.39 -8.92
N LEU A 52 0.07 -16.92 -7.80
CA LEU A 52 -0.73 -17.19 -6.60
C LEU A 52 -1.32 -15.90 -6.00
N ASP A 53 -0.59 -14.79 -6.08
CA ASP A 53 -1.08 -13.50 -5.56
C ASP A 53 -2.32 -13.04 -6.34
N LEU A 54 -2.34 -13.26 -7.66
CA LEU A 54 -3.49 -12.94 -8.49
C LEU A 54 -4.71 -13.81 -8.13
N ASP A 55 -4.52 -15.12 -7.97
CA ASP A 55 -5.60 -16.04 -7.57
C ASP A 55 -6.23 -15.62 -6.24
N ILE A 56 -5.39 -15.22 -5.28
CA ILE A 56 -5.82 -14.70 -3.98
C ILE A 56 -6.57 -13.37 -4.16
N ALA A 57 -6.07 -12.46 -4.99
CA ALA A 57 -6.71 -11.16 -5.27
C ALA A 57 -8.13 -11.35 -5.79
N GLU A 58 -8.30 -12.23 -6.78
CA GLU A 58 -9.60 -12.52 -7.41
C GLU A 58 -10.57 -13.14 -6.40
N PHE A 59 -10.11 -14.12 -5.62
CA PHE A 59 -10.93 -14.72 -4.57
C PHE A 59 -11.43 -13.68 -3.56
N LEU A 60 -10.54 -12.80 -3.08
CA LEU A 60 -10.90 -11.74 -2.15
C LEU A 60 -11.88 -10.73 -2.76
N MET A 61 -11.72 -10.39 -4.04
CA MET A 61 -12.63 -9.51 -4.76
C MET A 61 -14.03 -10.14 -4.89
N LEU A 62 -14.12 -11.40 -5.31
CA LEU A 62 -15.40 -12.11 -5.44
C LEU A 62 -16.13 -12.22 -4.11
N LYS A 63 -15.40 -12.48 -3.01
CA LYS A 63 -15.98 -12.49 -1.67
C LYS A 63 -16.61 -11.14 -1.31
N ARG A 64 -15.92 -10.02 -1.56
CA ARG A 64 -16.44 -8.67 -1.29
C ARG A 64 -17.69 -8.34 -2.11
N LEU A 65 -17.75 -8.76 -3.38
CA LEU A 65 -18.90 -8.51 -4.24
C LEU A 65 -20.15 -9.26 -3.74
N LYS A 66 -19.99 -10.48 -3.25
CA LYS A 66 -21.08 -11.26 -2.64
C LYS A 66 -21.59 -10.65 -1.34
N GLU A 67 -20.71 -10.10 -0.50
CA GLU A 67 -21.11 -9.44 0.76
C GLU A 67 -21.87 -8.12 0.56
N LYS A 68 -21.78 -7.51 -0.64
CA LYS A 68 -22.47 -6.28 -1.01
C LYS A 68 -23.80 -6.50 -1.73
N SER A 69 -24.14 -7.75 -2.08
CA SER A 69 -25.40 -8.13 -2.75
C SER A 69 -26.41 -8.62 -1.72
#